data_AF-A0A0C2GN70-F1
#
_entry.id   AF-A0A0C2GN70-F1
#
_cell.length_a   1.000
_cell.length_b   1.000
_cell.length_c   1.000
_cell.angle_alpha   90.00
_cell.angle_beta   90.00
_cell.angle_gamma   90.00
#
_symmetry.space_group_name_H-M   'P 1'
#
loop_
_entity.id
_entity.type
_entity.pdbx_description
1 polymer ?
#
loop_
_entity_poly.entity_id
_entity_poly.type
_entity_poly.pdbx_seq_one_letter_code
_entity_poly.pdbx_strand_id
1 'polypeptide(L)'
;MRKATSVLTRIVSVCLRRFVISEELDVDGLGEDEIEFADYRKELRGILNTIGNMRTDLIVAPLEALVTEVAASGGGTAMPIARLEAIVQLVHGLVEIIPVEIRVVAPIQANFVNMKEGWMGRGAQLPVDLLTSMQLDGRSASVHVLYFEIACRYERLLAARPQPVIPQVAAAFLDERGIAFRVARVRTRIVYLFCRFVKAHKIVLSPLVSEVITRLAPLLAMSPQSDQMLTADDQAFIFEATGTLIVFGELGVEQKSNYIGELANKLGERFLAAVTELQAARAAQDAVKTQMIQQFMTNIVGYCSRLSKAFNNANSMQSCRCVDVYMRLLNLFLGHLTVENAFLLESVRQLAHRLVVCLDSELLPILPSLMSGLAAVSTDLDSMNHLLILSHQIVAKFKKECLRSGVDFGAILASAARLSVETEPTPALRAQDEAVYRNLIYVRRAFLQLFYTSTTSDMLSEIATGSLFDNLQEAATQLALSSDQSCQKLALATLSRTSAGNAQWWQRTLRTALEVPSLPHISSSDAGSSVVSVSVFDFA
;
A
#
# COMPACT_ATOMS: atom_id res chain seq x y z
N MET A 1 16.38 -30.72 37.87
CA MET A 1 16.34 -29.31 37.39
C MET A 1 17.71 -28.72 37.05
N ARG A 2 18.72 -28.69 37.95
CA ARG A 2 20.05 -28.08 37.67
C ARG A 2 20.77 -28.63 36.41
N LYS A 3 20.73 -29.94 36.17
CA LYS A 3 21.32 -30.56 34.96
C LYS A 3 20.63 -30.11 33.65
N ALA A 4 19.30 -30.00 33.66
CA ALA A 4 18.53 -29.56 32.49
C ALA A 4 18.81 -28.09 32.13
N THR A 5 18.89 -27.19 33.12
CA THR A 5 19.25 -25.78 32.90
C THR A 5 20.66 -25.65 32.31
N SER A 6 21.63 -26.44 32.80
CA SER A 6 23.01 -26.45 32.29
C SER A 6 23.08 -26.88 30.83
N VAL A 7 22.30 -27.90 30.43
CA VAL A 7 22.20 -28.37 29.04
C VAL A 7 21.58 -27.30 28.15
N LEU A 8 20.45 -26.72 28.53
CA LEU A 8 19.79 -25.66 27.75
C LEU A 8 20.69 -24.43 27.56
N THR A 9 21.40 -24.02 28.62
CA THR A 9 22.37 -22.90 28.55
C THR A 9 23.49 -23.19 27.55
N ARG A 10 24.00 -24.44 27.52
CA ARG A 10 25.02 -24.86 26.55
C ARG A 10 24.46 -24.87 25.12
N ILE A 11 23.23 -25.35 24.93
CA ILE A 11 22.57 -25.34 23.62
C ILE A 11 22.44 -23.90 23.11
N VAL A 12 21.90 -22.98 23.92
CA VAL A 12 21.79 -21.56 23.56
C VAL A 12 23.16 -20.98 23.19
N SER A 13 24.19 -21.22 24.00
CA SER A 13 25.55 -20.75 23.72
C SER A 13 26.12 -21.31 22.40
N VAL A 14 25.80 -22.55 22.04
CA VAL A 14 26.20 -23.13 20.75
C VAL A 14 25.42 -22.49 19.60
N CYS A 15 24.09 -22.33 19.74
CA CYS A 15 23.25 -21.68 18.74
C CYS A 15 23.71 -20.25 18.47
N LEU A 16 23.98 -19.44 19.51
CA LEU A 16 24.45 -18.06 19.35
C LEU A 16 25.82 -17.98 18.65
N ARG A 17 26.74 -18.91 18.96
CA ARG A 17 28.05 -18.97 18.28
C ARG A 17 27.93 -19.40 16.82
N ARG A 18 27.10 -20.41 16.54
CA ARG A 18 26.83 -20.91 15.17
C ARG A 18 25.99 -19.95 14.34
N PHE A 19 25.39 -18.94 14.97
CA PHE A 19 24.67 -17.89 14.27
C PHE A 19 25.61 -16.92 13.56
N VAL A 20 26.87 -16.80 14.01
CA VAL A 20 27.89 -15.98 13.37
C VAL A 20 28.29 -16.60 12.04
N ILE A 21 28.26 -15.79 10.98
CA ILE A 21 28.66 -16.23 9.64
C ILE A 21 30.15 -16.57 9.61
N SER A 22 30.51 -17.58 8.81
CA SER A 22 31.91 -17.99 8.65
C SER A 22 32.72 -16.88 7.98
N GLU A 23 34.03 -16.82 8.24
CA GLU A 23 34.94 -15.85 7.57
C GLU A 23 35.10 -16.14 6.06
N GLU A 24 34.68 -17.33 5.61
CA GLU A 24 34.69 -17.74 4.21
C GLU A 24 33.51 -17.18 3.39
N LEU A 25 32.44 -16.71 4.06
CA LEU A 25 31.23 -16.20 3.42
C LEU A 25 31.18 -14.67 3.53
N ASP A 26 30.58 -14.03 2.54
CA ASP A 26 30.40 -12.57 2.55
C ASP A 26 29.11 -12.20 3.29
N VAL A 27 29.22 -11.26 4.25
CA VAL A 27 28.09 -10.72 5.01
C VAL A 27 27.09 -9.99 4.10
N ASP A 28 27.58 -9.37 3.03
CA ASP A 28 26.75 -8.69 2.04
C ASP A 28 26.51 -9.57 0.79
N GLY A 29 26.95 -10.83 0.83
CA GLY A 29 26.83 -11.82 -0.23
C GLY A 29 25.40 -12.29 -0.47
N LEU A 30 25.14 -12.75 -1.69
CA LEU A 30 23.84 -13.26 -2.15
C LEU A 30 23.98 -14.58 -2.94
N GLY A 31 25.09 -15.28 -2.76
CA GLY A 31 25.34 -16.57 -3.41
C GLY A 31 24.52 -17.70 -2.79
N GLU A 32 24.64 -18.88 -3.39
CA GLU A 32 23.93 -20.08 -2.93
C GLU A 32 24.31 -20.44 -1.49
N ASP A 33 25.60 -20.36 -1.14
CA ASP A 33 26.10 -20.66 0.20
C ASP A 33 25.56 -19.66 1.26
N GLU A 34 25.45 -18.37 0.94
CA GLU A 34 24.83 -17.39 1.84
C GLU A 34 23.32 -17.64 2.03
N ILE A 35 22.63 -18.10 0.98
CA ILE A 35 21.21 -18.46 1.04
C ILE A 35 21.03 -19.70 1.92
N GLU A 36 21.83 -20.75 1.71
CA GLU A 36 21.81 -21.95 2.55
C GLU A 36 22.11 -21.61 4.02
N PHE A 37 23.06 -20.71 4.28
CA PHE A 37 23.34 -20.26 5.63
C PHE A 37 22.18 -19.46 6.24
N ALA A 38 21.46 -18.66 5.45
CA ALA A 38 20.25 -17.97 5.91
C ALA A 38 19.14 -18.96 6.31
N ASP A 39 19.02 -20.09 5.61
CA ASP A 39 18.12 -21.19 5.97
C ASP A 39 18.57 -21.93 7.22
N TYR A 40 19.87 -22.23 7.35
CA TYR A 40 20.43 -22.77 8.59
C TYR A 40 20.14 -21.87 9.80
N ARG A 41 20.25 -20.54 9.64
CA ARG A 41 19.87 -19.58 10.69
C ARG A 41 18.37 -19.64 11.03
N LYS A 42 17.48 -19.98 10.09
CA LYS A 42 16.05 -20.19 10.41
C LYS A 42 15.88 -21.38 11.36
N GLU A 43 16.60 -22.48 11.12
CA GLU A 43 16.56 -23.65 12.01
C GLU A 43 17.10 -23.32 13.42
N LEU A 44 18.23 -22.61 13.50
CA LEU A 44 18.79 -22.15 14.77
C LEU A 44 17.80 -21.26 15.53
N ARG A 45 17.10 -20.34 14.84
CA ARG A 45 16.03 -19.54 15.45
C ARG A 45 14.88 -20.41 15.94
N GLY A 46 14.51 -21.47 15.23
CA GLY A 46 13.50 -22.44 15.68
C GLY A 46 13.87 -23.11 17.01
N ILE A 47 15.15 -23.48 17.17
CA ILE A 47 15.67 -24.03 18.44
C ILE A 47 15.61 -22.97 19.55
N LEU A 48 16.10 -21.75 19.26
CA LEU A 48 16.08 -20.65 20.22
C LEU A 48 14.66 -20.28 20.65
N ASN A 49 13.70 -20.26 19.72
CA ASN A 49 12.28 -20.02 19.99
C ASN A 49 11.71 -21.10 20.91
N THR A 50 11.98 -22.37 20.64
CA THR A 50 11.54 -23.48 21.49
C THR A 50 12.06 -23.34 22.92
N ILE A 51 13.33 -22.97 23.09
CA ILE A 51 13.93 -22.74 24.41
C ILE A 51 13.37 -21.46 25.05
N GLY A 52 13.22 -20.38 24.29
CA GLY A 52 12.65 -19.11 24.74
C GLY A 52 11.23 -19.28 25.28
N ASN A 53 10.41 -20.11 24.61
CA ASN A 53 9.05 -20.44 25.05
C ASN A 53 9.00 -21.09 26.43
N MET A 54 10.06 -21.80 26.83
CA MET A 54 10.16 -22.45 28.14
C MET A 54 10.89 -21.58 29.18
N ARG A 55 11.94 -20.88 28.76
CA ARG A 55 12.93 -20.21 29.62
C ARG A 55 13.52 -18.98 28.94
N THR A 56 12.73 -17.90 28.89
CA THR A 56 13.13 -16.59 28.33
C THR A 56 14.43 -16.04 28.93
N ASP A 57 14.69 -16.29 30.21
CA ASP A 57 15.89 -15.83 30.91
C ASP A 57 17.19 -16.35 30.28
N LEU A 58 17.17 -17.57 29.75
CA LEU A 58 18.32 -18.19 29.10
C LEU A 58 18.63 -17.57 27.73
N ILE A 59 17.68 -16.83 27.14
CA ILE A 59 17.86 -16.11 25.87
C ILE A 59 18.26 -14.66 26.13
N VAL A 60 17.55 -13.98 27.03
CA VAL A 60 17.74 -12.54 27.29
C VAL A 60 19.11 -12.26 27.88
N ALA A 61 19.56 -13.02 28.89
CA ALA A 61 20.83 -12.73 29.57
C ALA A 61 22.05 -12.81 28.63
N PRO A 62 22.20 -13.83 27.77
CA PRO A 62 23.29 -13.86 26.79
C PRO A 62 23.19 -12.74 25.74
N LEU A 63 21.97 -12.40 25.28
CA LEU A 63 21.80 -11.32 24.30
C LEU A 63 22.13 -9.94 24.90
N GLU A 64 21.82 -9.70 26.18
CA GLU A 64 22.24 -8.48 26.87
C GLU A 64 23.76 -8.33 26.92
N ALA A 65 24.48 -9.42 27.21
CA ALA A 65 25.93 -9.43 27.19
C ALA A 65 26.48 -9.09 25.79
N LEU A 66 25.86 -9.62 24.73
CA LEU A 66 26.23 -9.33 23.34
C LEU A 66 25.94 -7.86 22.95
N VAL A 67 24.79 -7.30 23.34
CA VAL A 67 24.48 -5.88 23.06
C VAL A 67 25.42 -4.96 23.86
N THR A 68 25.79 -5.35 25.09
CA THR A 68 26.78 -4.63 25.90
C THR A 68 28.17 -4.67 25.26
N GLU A 69 28.55 -5.80 24.66
CA GLU A 69 29.79 -5.95 23.90
C GLU A 69 29.83 -5.01 22.68
N VAL A 70 28.70 -4.83 21.97
CA VAL A 70 28.58 -3.83 20.88
C VAL A 70 28.84 -2.42 21.40
N ALA A 71 28.22 -2.03 22.53
CA ALA A 71 28.46 -0.73 23.13
C ALA A 71 29.93 -0.53 23.55
N ALA A 72 30.53 -1.55 24.20
CA ALA A 72 31.90 -1.50 24.70
C ALA A 72 32.97 -1.46 23.59
N SER A 73 32.64 -1.91 22.38
CA SER A 73 33.53 -1.97 21.22
C SER A 73 33.43 -0.74 20.31
N GLY A 74 33.12 0.43 20.87
CA GLY A 74 32.95 1.67 20.12
C GLY A 74 31.73 1.62 19.20
N GLY A 75 30.63 1.02 19.68
CA GLY A 75 29.39 0.85 18.90
C GLY A 75 29.49 -0.22 17.82
N GLY A 76 30.35 -1.23 17.99
CA GLY A 76 30.57 -2.32 17.04
C GLY A 76 31.69 -2.07 16.03
N THR A 77 32.28 -0.87 15.99
CA THR A 77 33.34 -0.50 15.04
C THR A 77 34.62 -1.33 15.20
N ALA A 78 34.97 -1.69 16.44
CA ALA A 78 36.13 -2.54 16.74
C ALA A 78 35.85 -4.05 16.64
N MET A 79 34.62 -4.46 16.34
CA MET A 79 34.23 -5.87 16.24
C MET A 79 34.33 -6.42 14.80
N PRO A 80 34.54 -7.74 14.64
CA PRO A 80 34.35 -8.39 13.35
C PRO A 80 32.93 -8.19 12.82
N ILE A 81 32.80 -7.85 11.53
CA ILE A 81 31.51 -7.53 10.90
C ILE A 81 30.54 -8.72 10.98
N ALA A 82 31.04 -9.95 10.74
CA ALA A 82 30.28 -11.18 10.88
C ALA A 82 29.62 -11.35 12.26
N ARG A 83 30.32 -10.94 13.33
CA ARG A 83 29.81 -11.00 14.70
C ARG A 83 28.81 -9.88 14.97
N LEU A 84 29.10 -8.66 14.50
CA LEU A 84 28.18 -7.53 14.62
C LEU A 84 26.86 -7.82 13.91
N GLU A 85 26.91 -8.25 12.65
CA GLU A 85 25.72 -8.61 11.87
C GLU A 85 24.90 -9.70 12.57
N ALA A 86 25.54 -10.75 13.07
CA ALA A 86 24.85 -11.82 13.78
C ALA A 86 24.10 -11.31 15.03
N ILE A 87 24.71 -10.41 15.80
CA ILE A 87 24.07 -9.80 16.99
C ILE A 87 22.87 -8.95 16.57
N VAL A 88 23.03 -8.09 15.55
CA VAL A 88 21.95 -7.24 15.04
C VAL A 88 20.81 -8.11 14.50
N GLN A 89 21.11 -9.19 13.77
CA GLN A 89 20.14 -10.13 13.23
C GLN A 89 19.39 -10.93 14.32
N LEU A 90 20.08 -11.30 15.41
CA LEU A 90 19.44 -11.92 16.59
C LEU A 90 18.50 -10.96 17.31
N VAL A 91 18.91 -9.70 17.48
CA VAL A 91 18.05 -8.66 18.08
C VAL A 91 16.87 -8.34 17.18
N HIS A 92 17.06 -8.29 15.86
CA HIS A 92 15.98 -8.18 14.89
C HIS A 92 14.98 -9.34 15.01
N GLY A 93 15.48 -10.57 15.19
CA GLY A 93 14.71 -11.79 15.36
C GLY A 93 14.11 -12.02 16.76
N LEU A 94 14.26 -11.07 17.69
CA LEU A 94 13.92 -11.30 19.10
C LEU A 94 12.42 -11.55 19.31
N VAL A 95 11.57 -10.92 18.49
CA VAL A 95 10.11 -11.09 18.56
C VAL A 95 9.66 -12.50 18.17
N GLU A 96 10.45 -13.21 17.38
CA GLU A 96 10.20 -14.60 16.99
C GLU A 96 10.80 -15.62 17.97
N ILE A 97 11.72 -15.21 18.84
CA ILE A 97 12.45 -16.09 19.76
C ILE A 97 11.82 -16.10 21.17
N ILE A 98 11.25 -14.98 21.61
CA ILE A 98 10.68 -14.87 22.95
C ILE A 98 9.14 -15.01 22.89
N PRO A 99 8.53 -15.92 23.69
CA PRO A 99 7.08 -16.07 23.77
C PRO A 99 6.45 -14.76 24.20
N VAL A 100 5.52 -14.28 23.40
CA VAL A 100 4.50 -13.35 23.88
C VAL A 100 3.24 -14.19 24.04
N GLU A 101 2.80 -14.39 25.29
CA GLU A 101 1.63 -15.21 25.61
C GLU A 101 0.51 -15.00 24.59
N ILE A 102 0.21 -16.06 23.84
CA ILE A 102 -0.99 -16.17 23.03
C ILE A 102 -2.16 -16.31 24.01
N ARG A 103 -2.62 -15.18 24.52
CA ARG A 103 -4.02 -15.01 24.93
C ARG A 103 -4.58 -13.87 24.11
N VAL A 104 -5.17 -14.27 22.98
CA VAL A 104 -6.31 -13.67 22.30
C VAL A 104 -6.39 -12.12 22.38
N VAL A 105 -6.20 -11.47 21.22
CA VAL A 105 -6.54 -10.08 20.82
C VAL A 105 -5.39 -9.04 20.66
N ALA A 106 -4.16 -9.24 21.13
CA ALA A 106 -3.10 -8.21 20.96
C ALA A 106 -1.89 -8.66 20.09
N PRO A 107 -1.37 -7.81 19.18
CA PRO A 107 -0.16 -8.16 18.42
C PRO A 107 1.10 -8.18 19.29
N ILE A 108 2.08 -9.03 18.96
CA ILE A 108 3.33 -9.32 19.70
C ILE A 108 4.03 -8.06 20.26
N GLN A 109 4.04 -6.96 19.50
CA GLN A 109 4.63 -5.67 19.89
C GLN A 109 3.91 -4.97 21.05
N ALA A 110 2.64 -5.25 21.31
CA ALA A 110 1.83 -4.59 22.36
C ALA A 110 2.23 -5.02 23.77
N ASN A 111 2.87 -6.18 23.94
CA ASN A 111 3.25 -6.70 25.27
C ASN A 111 4.65 -6.22 25.71
N PHE A 112 5.56 -5.92 24.78
CA PHE A 112 6.84 -5.25 25.09
C PHE A 112 6.63 -3.81 25.64
N VAL A 113 5.50 -3.19 25.32
CA VAL A 113 5.14 -1.83 25.73
C VAL A 113 4.81 -1.72 27.23
N ASN A 114 4.17 -2.74 27.82
CA ASN A 114 3.63 -2.68 29.18
C ASN A 114 4.53 -3.31 30.26
N MET A 115 5.59 -4.05 29.90
CA MET A 115 6.45 -4.72 30.88
C MET A 115 7.67 -3.90 31.26
N LYS A 116 7.68 -3.40 32.51
CA LYS A 116 8.81 -2.67 33.10
C LYS A 116 9.76 -3.55 33.91
N GLU A 117 9.32 -4.74 34.33
CA GLU A 117 10.07 -5.61 35.25
C GLU A 117 10.20 -7.05 34.73
N GLY A 118 11.25 -7.73 35.17
CA GLY A 118 11.55 -9.12 34.79
C GLY A 118 12.23 -9.27 33.41
N TRP A 119 12.38 -10.52 32.99
CA TRP A 119 13.13 -10.89 31.76
C TRP A 119 12.51 -10.35 30.48
N MET A 120 11.18 -10.18 30.44
CA MET A 120 10.47 -9.61 29.29
C MET A 120 10.75 -8.11 29.13
N GLY A 121 10.79 -7.35 30.23
CA GLY A 121 11.13 -5.93 30.22
C GLY A 121 12.59 -5.69 29.84
N ARG A 122 13.50 -6.57 30.30
CA ARG A 122 14.90 -6.61 29.89
C ARG A 122 15.07 -6.93 28.40
N GLY A 123 14.37 -7.94 27.90
CA GLY A 123 14.31 -8.25 26.47
C GLY A 123 13.78 -7.08 25.63
N ALA A 124 12.78 -6.35 26.13
CA ALA A 124 12.25 -5.13 25.49
C ALA A 124 13.31 -4.03 25.34
N GLN A 125 14.30 -4.01 26.22
CA GLN A 125 15.31 -2.96 26.24
C GLN A 125 16.44 -3.23 25.22
N LEU A 126 16.66 -4.48 24.83
CA LEU A 126 17.71 -4.89 23.89
C LEU A 126 17.68 -4.13 22.54
N PRO A 127 16.54 -4.02 21.82
CA PRO A 127 16.50 -3.28 20.57
C PRO A 127 16.78 -1.78 20.76
N VAL A 128 16.34 -1.21 21.88
CA VAL A 128 16.55 0.20 22.23
C VAL A 128 18.02 0.48 22.52
N ASP A 129 18.64 -0.37 23.34
CA ASP A 129 20.05 -0.26 23.71
C ASP A 129 20.95 -0.45 22.49
N LEU A 130 20.63 -1.41 21.61
CA LEU A 130 21.35 -1.62 20.36
C LEU A 130 21.24 -0.39 19.45
N LEU A 131 20.02 0.12 19.20
CA LEU A 131 19.81 1.31 18.36
C LEU A 131 20.55 2.55 18.88
N THR A 132 20.65 2.68 20.21
CA THR A 132 21.28 3.84 20.86
C THR A 132 22.81 3.74 20.86
N SER A 133 23.35 2.54 21.08
CA SER A 133 24.79 2.32 21.25
C SER A 133 25.55 2.03 19.95
N MET A 134 24.88 1.47 18.95
CA MET A 134 25.52 1.05 17.70
C MET A 134 25.89 2.24 16.81
N GLN A 135 27.06 2.16 16.18
CA GLN A 135 27.55 3.12 15.19
C GLN A 135 27.51 2.50 13.80
N LEU A 136 26.95 3.25 12.84
CA LEU A 136 26.89 2.86 11.44
C LEU A 136 28.11 3.44 10.71
N ASP A 137 29.10 2.59 10.47
CA ASP A 137 30.42 2.96 9.92
C ASP A 137 30.58 2.68 8.41
N GLY A 138 29.55 2.14 7.76
CA GLY A 138 29.55 1.84 6.33
C GLY A 138 30.29 0.55 5.94
N ARG A 139 30.76 -0.26 6.89
CA ARG A 139 31.51 -1.50 6.60
C ARG A 139 30.66 -2.62 6.00
N SER A 140 29.36 -2.65 6.26
CA SER A 140 28.43 -3.62 5.69
C SER A 140 27.08 -2.99 5.41
N ALA A 141 26.58 -3.21 4.20
CA ALA A 141 25.25 -2.77 3.80
C ALA A 141 24.15 -3.52 4.58
N SER A 142 24.31 -4.82 4.81
CA SER A 142 23.38 -5.64 5.58
C SER A 142 23.18 -5.09 6.99
N VAL A 143 24.25 -4.70 7.68
CA VAL A 143 24.18 -4.11 9.03
C VAL A 143 23.39 -2.80 9.04
N HIS A 144 23.58 -1.92 8.04
CA HIS A 144 22.81 -0.68 7.91
C HIS A 144 21.31 -0.96 7.70
N VAL A 145 20.98 -1.87 6.78
CA VAL A 145 19.58 -2.25 6.53
C VAL A 145 18.95 -2.81 7.80
N LEU A 146 19.62 -3.75 8.47
CA LEU A 146 19.11 -4.38 9.69
C LEU A 146 18.90 -3.38 10.82
N TYR A 147 19.78 -2.39 10.98
CA TYR A 147 19.58 -1.30 11.95
C TYR A 147 18.25 -0.57 11.72
N PHE A 148 17.97 -0.16 10.49
CA PHE A 148 16.72 0.52 10.15
C PHE A 148 15.51 -0.41 10.16
N GLU A 149 15.69 -1.70 9.86
CA GLU A 149 14.64 -2.71 10.00
C GLU A 149 14.25 -2.92 11.46
N ILE A 150 15.20 -2.94 12.39
CA ILE A 150 14.92 -2.98 13.84
C ILE A 150 14.10 -1.76 14.23
N ALA A 151 14.50 -0.56 13.82
CA ALA A 151 13.74 0.66 14.12
C ALA A 151 12.27 0.58 13.64
N CYS A 152 12.03 0.06 12.44
CA CYS A 152 10.67 -0.15 11.92
C CYS A 152 9.95 -1.33 12.58
N ARG A 153 10.66 -2.41 12.92
CA ARG A 153 10.10 -3.63 13.49
C ARG A 153 9.66 -3.43 14.94
N TYR A 154 10.34 -2.59 15.71
CA TYR A 154 10.02 -2.31 17.10
C TYR A 154 9.28 -0.99 17.29
N GLU A 155 8.61 -0.48 16.24
CA GLU A 155 7.93 0.83 16.22
C GLU A 155 7.02 1.09 17.45
N ARG A 156 6.24 0.11 17.92
CA ARG A 156 5.36 0.34 19.08
C ARG A 156 6.12 0.46 20.40
N LEU A 157 7.19 -0.32 20.55
CA LEU A 157 8.09 -0.26 21.70
C LEU A 157 8.79 1.10 21.75
N LEU A 158 9.31 1.57 20.61
CA LEU A 158 9.93 2.89 20.50
C LEU A 158 8.92 4.02 20.76
N ALA A 159 7.67 3.88 20.28
CA ALA A 159 6.62 4.87 20.54
C ALA A 159 6.24 4.95 22.04
N ALA A 160 6.30 3.82 22.77
CA ALA A 160 6.03 3.79 24.20
C ALA A 160 7.19 4.31 25.06
N ARG A 161 8.43 4.22 24.55
CA ARG A 161 9.65 4.72 25.21
C ARG A 161 10.40 5.65 24.24
N PRO A 162 9.86 6.84 23.94
CA PRO A 162 10.43 7.76 22.95
C PRO A 162 11.69 8.49 23.42
N GLN A 163 12.49 7.90 24.35
CA GLN A 163 13.83 8.39 24.71
C GLN A 163 14.70 8.56 23.43
N PRO A 164 15.84 9.29 23.40
CA PRO A 164 16.34 10.00 22.20
C PRO A 164 16.68 9.13 20.96
N VAL A 165 16.46 7.82 21.04
CA VAL A 165 16.49 6.85 19.96
C VAL A 165 15.69 7.28 18.72
N ILE A 166 14.46 7.80 18.84
CA ILE A 166 13.66 8.17 17.65
C ILE A 166 14.32 9.34 16.89
N PRO A 167 14.64 10.48 17.54
CA PRO A 167 15.42 11.56 16.90
C PRO A 167 16.78 11.10 16.36
N GLN A 168 17.51 10.24 17.08
CA GLN A 168 18.81 9.72 16.66
C GLN A 168 18.70 8.87 15.38
N VAL A 169 17.74 7.95 15.34
CA VAL A 169 17.48 7.11 14.17
C VAL A 169 16.99 7.96 13.00
N ALA A 170 16.14 8.96 13.24
CA ALA A 170 15.71 9.90 12.21
C ALA A 170 16.89 10.67 11.60
N ALA A 171 17.84 11.14 12.43
CA ALA A 171 19.05 11.78 11.95
C ALA A 171 19.91 10.82 11.10
N ALA A 172 20.06 9.56 11.53
CA ALA A 172 20.78 8.53 10.78
C ALA A 172 20.12 8.18 9.44
N PHE A 173 18.79 8.24 9.34
CA PHE A 173 18.09 8.09 8.06
C PHE A 173 18.44 9.22 7.08
N LEU A 174 18.65 10.44 7.56
CA LEU A 174 18.77 11.66 6.75
C LEU A 174 20.20 12.00 6.31
N ASP A 175 21.20 11.20 6.68
CA ASP A 175 22.60 11.41 6.32
C ASP A 175 23.20 10.25 5.49
N GLU A 176 24.52 10.22 5.33
CA GLU A 176 25.27 9.23 4.55
C GLU A 176 25.07 7.78 5.04
N ARG A 177 24.63 7.60 6.29
CA ARG A 177 24.34 6.28 6.86
C ARG A 177 23.03 5.70 6.32
N GLY A 178 22.12 6.57 5.85
CA GLY A 178 20.75 6.25 5.46
C GLY A 178 20.44 6.53 3.99
N ILE A 179 19.63 7.55 3.71
CA ILE A 179 19.11 7.85 2.37
C ILE A 179 20.23 8.26 1.39
N ALA A 180 21.35 8.77 1.88
CA ALA A 180 22.52 9.08 1.05
C ALA A 180 23.51 7.89 0.95
N PHE A 181 23.10 6.67 1.31
CA PHE A 181 23.98 5.49 1.23
C PHE A 181 24.44 5.22 -0.21
N ARG A 182 25.70 4.81 -0.36
CA ARG A 182 26.39 4.72 -1.66
C ARG A 182 25.77 3.69 -2.60
N VAL A 183 25.36 2.53 -2.07
CA VAL A 183 24.81 1.42 -2.85
C VAL A 183 23.34 1.66 -3.17
N ALA A 184 22.99 1.75 -4.46
CA ALA A 184 21.65 2.09 -4.92
C ALA A 184 20.55 1.13 -4.41
N ARG A 185 20.78 -0.18 -4.51
CA ARG A 185 19.82 -1.21 -4.04
C ARG A 185 19.50 -1.07 -2.55
N VAL A 186 20.51 -0.74 -1.75
CA VAL A 186 20.40 -0.56 -0.29
C VAL A 186 19.66 0.74 0.01
N ARG A 187 20.01 1.81 -0.70
CA ARG A 187 19.34 3.11 -0.62
C ARG A 187 17.83 2.99 -0.85
N THR A 188 17.39 2.26 -1.87
CA THR A 188 15.96 2.01 -2.13
C THR A 188 15.25 1.37 -0.93
N ARG A 189 15.87 0.35 -0.32
CA ARG A 189 15.33 -0.29 0.89
C ARG A 189 15.24 0.70 2.05
N ILE A 190 16.28 1.49 2.28
CA ILE A 190 16.34 2.47 3.36
C ILE A 190 15.30 3.58 3.18
N VAL A 191 15.10 4.08 1.97
CA VAL A 191 14.07 5.10 1.66
C VAL A 191 12.67 4.60 1.98
N TYR A 192 12.36 3.35 1.63
CA TYR A 192 11.10 2.72 2.03
C TYR A 192 10.96 2.63 3.55
N LEU A 193 12.01 2.17 4.25
CA LEU A 193 12.02 2.07 5.71
C LEU A 193 11.86 3.45 6.37
N PHE A 194 12.48 4.50 5.83
CA PHE A 194 12.30 5.87 6.31
C PHE A 194 10.83 6.31 6.22
N CYS A 195 10.18 6.09 5.08
CA CYS A 195 8.76 6.42 4.90
C CYS A 195 7.88 5.67 5.91
N ARG A 196 8.17 4.38 6.15
CA ARG A 196 7.47 3.58 7.17
C ARG A 196 7.72 4.12 8.59
N PHE A 197 8.97 4.41 8.93
CA PHE A 197 9.38 4.93 10.24
C PHE A 197 8.69 6.27 10.54
N VAL A 198 8.67 7.19 9.58
CA VAL A 198 7.99 8.48 9.70
C VAL A 198 6.49 8.29 10.00
N LYS A 199 5.81 7.40 9.29
CA LYS A 199 4.38 7.13 9.53
C LYS A 199 4.10 6.58 10.92
N ALA A 200 4.97 5.71 11.42
CA ALA A 200 4.83 5.11 12.75
C ALA A 200 5.13 6.12 13.88
N HIS A 201 6.08 7.04 13.65
CA HIS A 201 6.60 7.95 14.68
C HIS A 201 6.24 9.43 14.48
N LYS A 202 5.30 9.74 13.58
CA LYS A 202 4.89 11.11 13.21
C LYS A 202 4.59 12.04 14.39
N ILE A 203 4.04 11.53 15.50
CA ILE A 203 3.75 12.33 16.70
C ILE A 203 5.04 12.73 17.42
N VAL A 204 6.00 11.80 17.56
CA VAL A 204 7.28 12.07 18.23
C VAL A 204 8.20 12.92 17.36
N LEU A 205 8.12 12.77 16.04
CA LEU A 205 8.88 13.57 15.07
C LEU A 205 8.30 14.97 14.87
N SER A 206 7.08 15.22 15.34
CA SER A 206 6.32 16.46 15.19
C SER A 206 7.11 17.74 15.54
N PRO A 207 7.94 17.79 16.62
CA PRO A 207 8.73 18.97 16.95
C PRO A 207 9.95 19.20 16.03
N LEU A 208 10.41 18.17 15.32
CA LEU A 208 11.62 18.21 14.47
C LEU A 208 11.29 18.47 12.99
N VAL A 209 10.01 18.69 12.66
CA VAL A 209 9.52 18.73 11.28
C VAL A 209 10.25 19.77 10.41
N SER A 210 10.51 20.97 10.92
CA SER A 210 11.22 22.01 10.17
C SER A 210 12.64 21.60 9.78
N GLU A 211 13.37 20.95 10.69
CA GLU A 211 14.73 20.46 10.43
C GLU A 211 14.70 19.32 9.40
N VAL A 212 13.79 18.36 9.58
CA VAL A 212 13.67 17.21 8.69
C VAL A 212 13.27 17.65 7.28
N ILE A 213 12.32 18.57 7.13
CA ILE A 213 11.92 19.12 5.82
C ILE A 213 13.12 19.79 5.13
N THR A 214 13.92 20.57 5.87
CA THR A 214 15.10 21.24 5.30
C THR A 214 16.09 20.23 4.74
N ARG A 215 16.31 19.10 5.42
CA ARG A 215 17.19 18.02 4.93
C ARG A 215 16.59 17.23 3.77
N LEU A 216 15.27 17.12 3.69
CA LEU A 216 14.57 16.42 2.60
C LEU A 216 14.43 17.27 1.33
N ALA A 217 14.44 18.59 1.43
CA ALA A 217 14.21 19.49 0.29
C ALA A 217 15.11 19.21 -0.93
N PRO A 218 16.43 18.95 -0.81
CA PRO A 218 17.27 18.59 -1.95
C PRO A 218 16.84 17.26 -2.62
N LEU A 219 16.27 16.33 -1.86
CA LEU A 219 15.84 15.02 -2.34
C LEU A 219 14.49 15.05 -3.07
N LEU A 220 13.76 16.17 -2.97
CA LEU A 220 12.50 16.42 -3.67
C LEU A 220 12.71 17.11 -5.03
N ALA A 221 13.96 17.39 -5.41
CA ALA A 221 14.29 17.98 -6.70
C ALA A 221 14.03 16.97 -7.84
N MET A 222 12.95 17.20 -8.59
CA MET A 222 12.55 16.39 -9.73
C MET A 222 13.31 16.76 -11.01
N SER A 223 13.82 15.77 -11.73
CA SER A 223 14.48 15.89 -13.03
C SER A 223 14.03 14.75 -13.93
N PRO A 224 13.85 14.98 -15.24
CA PRO A 224 13.58 13.91 -16.18
C PRO A 224 14.84 13.05 -16.44
N GLN A 225 16.04 13.53 -16.09
CA GLN A 225 17.32 12.86 -16.36
C GLN A 225 17.61 11.70 -15.41
N SER A 226 18.34 10.69 -15.89
CA SER A 226 18.71 9.45 -15.17
C SER A 226 19.74 9.62 -14.05
N ASP A 227 20.43 10.76 -13.97
CA ASP A 227 21.57 10.96 -13.05
C ASP A 227 21.13 11.26 -11.60
N GLN A 228 19.87 11.01 -11.28
CA GLN A 228 19.35 11.22 -9.93
C GLN A 228 19.83 10.12 -8.98
N MET A 229 20.23 10.54 -7.77
CA MET A 229 20.56 9.61 -6.70
C MET A 229 19.39 8.67 -6.36
N LEU A 230 18.17 9.18 -6.38
CA LEU A 230 16.97 8.42 -6.05
C LEU A 230 16.22 8.01 -7.32
N THR A 231 15.71 6.78 -7.34
CA THR A 231 14.78 6.36 -8.38
C THR A 231 13.45 7.12 -8.25
N ALA A 232 12.60 7.05 -9.28
CA ALA A 232 11.29 7.67 -9.22
C ALA A 232 10.44 7.11 -8.05
N ASP A 233 10.48 5.80 -7.83
CA ASP A 233 9.75 5.16 -6.73
C ASP A 233 10.29 5.56 -5.35
N ASP A 234 11.61 5.74 -5.24
CA ASP A 234 12.24 6.23 -4.01
C ASP A 234 11.77 7.66 -3.70
N GLN A 235 11.76 8.55 -4.69
CA GLN A 235 11.25 9.92 -4.51
C GLN A 235 9.78 9.92 -4.11
N ALA A 236 8.96 9.03 -4.68
CA ALA A 236 7.56 8.88 -4.28
C ALA A 236 7.40 8.59 -2.77
N PHE A 237 8.28 7.78 -2.19
CA PHE A 237 8.30 7.55 -0.73
C PHE A 237 8.75 8.78 0.06
N ILE A 238 9.69 9.57 -0.47
CA ILE A 238 10.12 10.84 0.14
C ILE A 238 8.99 11.87 0.13
N PHE A 239 8.22 12.01 -0.97
CA PHE A 239 7.03 12.87 -1.02
C PHE A 239 5.99 12.44 0.01
N GLU A 240 5.75 11.13 0.14
CA GLU A 240 4.78 10.58 1.11
C GLU A 240 5.23 10.81 2.56
N ALA A 241 6.52 10.62 2.86
CA ALA A 241 7.10 10.90 4.18
C ALA A 241 7.03 12.39 4.52
N THR A 242 7.40 13.26 3.57
CA THR A 242 7.37 14.72 3.74
C THR A 242 5.96 15.23 3.98
N GLY A 243 4.98 14.76 3.18
CA GLY A 243 3.57 15.09 3.40
C GLY A 243 3.09 14.65 4.79
N THR A 244 3.48 13.45 5.23
CA THR A 244 3.12 12.94 6.56
C THR A 244 3.68 13.83 7.68
N LEU A 245 4.95 14.25 7.56
CA LEU A 245 5.59 15.15 8.53
C LEU A 245 4.91 16.52 8.59
N ILE A 246 4.54 17.10 7.44
CA ILE A 246 3.87 18.40 7.40
C ILE A 246 2.47 18.29 8.03
N VAL A 247 1.65 17.32 7.60
CA VAL A 247 0.25 17.20 8.04
C VAL A 247 0.14 16.86 9.52
N PHE A 248 0.99 15.95 10.02
CA PHE A 248 0.96 15.52 11.42
C PHE A 248 1.93 16.28 12.34
N GLY A 249 2.73 17.18 11.77
CA GLY A 249 3.65 18.03 12.52
C GLY A 249 2.99 19.12 13.35
N GLU A 250 3.77 19.67 14.29
CA GLU A 250 3.40 20.76 15.20
C GLU A 250 3.57 22.09 14.48
N LEU A 251 2.86 22.21 13.35
CA LEU A 251 2.84 23.38 12.49
C LEU A 251 1.46 24.03 12.57
N GLY A 252 1.41 25.36 12.48
CA GLY A 252 0.14 26.07 12.31
C GLY A 252 -0.53 25.69 10.99
N VAL A 253 -1.87 25.78 10.93
CA VAL A 253 -2.64 25.43 9.71
C VAL A 253 -2.14 26.20 8.49
N GLU A 254 -1.77 27.47 8.65
CA GLU A 254 -1.21 28.29 7.56
C GLU A 254 0.16 27.80 7.10
N GLN A 255 1.04 27.40 8.02
CA GLN A 255 2.35 26.83 7.66
C GLN A 255 2.18 25.49 6.93
N LYS A 256 1.24 24.64 7.37
CA LYS A 256 0.91 23.39 6.69
C LYS A 256 0.44 23.65 5.25
N SER A 257 -0.50 24.58 5.08
CA SER A 257 -1.01 25.01 3.78
C SER A 257 0.12 25.55 2.88
N ASN A 258 1.01 26.39 3.43
CA ASN A 258 2.14 26.96 2.69
C ASN A 258 3.14 25.89 2.22
N TYR A 259 3.58 24.98 3.10
CA TYR A 259 4.54 23.94 2.71
C TYR A 259 3.94 22.94 1.71
N ILE A 260 2.71 22.47 1.93
CA ILE A 260 2.04 21.60 0.96
C ILE A 260 1.79 22.35 -0.34
N GLY A 261 1.39 23.62 -0.25
CA GLY A 261 1.19 24.52 -1.38
C GLY A 261 2.44 24.69 -2.23
N GLU A 262 3.59 24.93 -1.61
CA GLU A 262 4.88 25.08 -2.30
C GLU A 262 5.27 23.78 -3.03
N LEU A 263 5.19 22.63 -2.36
CA LEU A 263 5.48 21.32 -2.97
C LEU A 263 4.55 21.01 -4.14
N ALA A 264 3.24 21.23 -3.95
CA ALA A 264 2.23 21.02 -4.97
C ALA A 264 2.38 21.98 -6.17
N ASN A 265 2.64 23.26 -5.92
CA ASN A 265 2.91 24.23 -6.97
C ASN A 265 4.16 23.83 -7.76
N LYS A 266 5.21 23.34 -7.09
CA LYS A 266 6.42 22.85 -7.77
C LYS A 266 6.13 21.66 -8.67
N LEU A 267 5.26 20.73 -8.24
CA LEU A 267 4.77 19.63 -9.08
C LEU A 267 4.07 20.16 -10.33
N GLY A 268 3.17 21.13 -10.18
CA GLY A 268 2.46 21.76 -11.29
C GLY A 268 3.38 22.49 -12.27
N GLU A 269 4.33 23.29 -11.76
CA GLU A 269 5.34 23.98 -12.58
C GLU A 269 6.18 23.01 -13.41
N ARG A 270 6.67 21.92 -12.78
CA ARG A 270 7.45 20.90 -13.47
C ARG A 270 6.63 20.13 -14.49
N PHE A 271 5.35 19.89 -14.21
CA PHE A 271 4.45 19.26 -15.17
C PHE A 271 4.25 20.14 -16.42
N LEU A 272 3.99 21.44 -16.24
CA LEU A 272 3.84 22.38 -17.35
C LEU A 272 5.12 22.53 -18.19
N ALA A 273 6.29 22.55 -17.53
CA ALA A 273 7.57 22.54 -18.22
C ALA A 273 7.74 21.25 -19.06
N ALA A 274 7.38 20.10 -18.49
CA ALA A 274 7.42 18.81 -19.18
C ALA A 274 6.44 18.73 -20.37
N VAL A 275 5.25 19.35 -20.27
CA VAL A 275 4.31 19.47 -21.40
C VAL A 275 4.95 20.22 -22.57
N THR A 276 5.59 21.36 -22.28
CA THR A 276 6.28 22.16 -23.31
C THR A 276 7.43 21.38 -23.94
N GLU A 277 8.20 20.66 -23.12
CA GLU A 277 9.30 19.82 -23.60
C GLU A 277 8.82 18.62 -24.42
N LEU A 278 7.69 18.01 -24.03
CA LEU A 278 7.07 16.90 -24.76
C LEU A 278 6.63 17.34 -26.16
N GLN A 279 6.04 18.51 -26.28
CA GLN A 279 5.65 19.07 -27.59
C GLN A 279 6.87 19.32 -28.48
N ALA A 280 7.95 19.86 -27.92
CA ALA A 280 9.20 20.06 -28.65
C ALA A 280 9.84 18.73 -29.08
N ALA A 281 9.85 17.72 -28.21
CA ALA A 281 10.39 16.39 -28.51
C ALA A 281 9.58 15.67 -29.60
N ARG A 282 8.25 15.79 -29.57
CA ARG A 282 7.36 15.29 -30.63
C ARG A 282 7.63 15.98 -31.97
N ALA A 283 7.79 17.30 -31.97
CA ALA A 283 8.12 18.07 -33.18
C ALA A 283 9.49 17.68 -33.77
N ALA A 284 10.46 17.36 -32.90
CA ALA A 284 11.77 16.85 -33.29
C ALA A 284 11.79 15.35 -33.65
N GLN A 285 10.65 14.64 -33.51
CA GLN A 285 10.53 13.20 -33.71
C GLN A 285 11.50 12.35 -32.87
N ASP A 286 11.88 12.84 -31.69
CA ASP A 286 12.75 12.13 -30.76
C ASP A 286 11.94 11.19 -29.86
N ALA A 287 11.85 9.92 -30.27
CA ALA A 287 11.07 8.91 -29.56
C ALA A 287 11.58 8.61 -28.14
N VAL A 288 12.91 8.59 -27.95
CA VAL A 288 13.53 8.28 -26.65
C VAL A 288 13.25 9.40 -25.65
N LYS A 289 13.46 10.64 -26.08
CA LYS A 289 13.17 11.81 -25.26
C LYS A 289 11.67 11.93 -24.96
N THR A 290 10.82 11.64 -25.94
CA THR A 290 9.36 11.60 -25.75
C THR A 290 8.97 10.61 -24.65
N GLN A 291 9.46 9.36 -24.71
CA GLN A 291 9.16 8.34 -23.69
C GLN A 291 9.67 8.74 -22.30
N MET A 292 10.87 9.31 -22.22
CA MET A 292 11.45 9.80 -20.96
C MET A 292 10.59 10.89 -20.31
N ILE A 293 10.12 11.86 -21.10
CA ILE A 293 9.26 12.94 -20.61
C ILE A 293 7.88 12.41 -20.22
N GLN A 294 7.31 11.47 -20.99
CA GLN A 294 6.04 10.83 -20.64
C GLN A 294 6.12 10.14 -19.28
N GLN A 295 7.16 9.35 -19.04
CA GLN A 295 7.38 8.70 -17.74
C GLN A 295 7.57 9.74 -16.63
N PHE A 296 8.31 10.81 -16.88
CA PHE A 296 8.50 11.89 -15.91
C PHE A 296 7.19 12.58 -15.54
N MET A 297 6.31 12.86 -16.51
CA MET A 297 4.98 13.41 -16.27
C MET A 297 4.10 12.46 -15.43
N THR A 298 4.11 11.16 -15.75
CA THR A 298 3.43 10.13 -14.95
C THR A 298 3.95 10.10 -13.50
N ASN A 299 5.26 10.20 -13.32
CA ASN A 299 5.88 10.24 -11.99
C ASN A 299 5.42 11.48 -11.20
N ILE A 300 5.32 12.66 -11.82
CA ILE A 300 4.83 13.89 -11.16
C ILE A 300 3.41 13.70 -10.63
N VAL A 301 2.50 13.15 -11.44
CA VAL A 301 1.12 12.85 -10.99
C VAL A 301 1.14 11.81 -9.87
N GLY A 302 2.02 10.80 -9.97
CA GLY A 302 2.27 9.82 -8.93
C GLY A 302 2.76 10.44 -7.61
N TYR A 303 3.66 11.42 -7.66
CA TYR A 303 4.14 12.17 -6.49
C TYR A 303 3.02 12.97 -5.83
N CYS A 304 2.16 13.60 -6.62
CA CYS A 304 0.95 14.26 -6.10
C CYS A 304 0.03 13.27 -5.39
N SER A 305 -0.19 12.08 -5.96
CA SER A 305 -0.96 11.00 -5.33
C SER A 305 -0.34 10.53 -4.02
N ARG A 306 0.99 10.38 -3.97
CA ARG A 306 1.75 9.98 -2.78
C ARG A 306 1.72 11.04 -1.69
N LEU A 307 1.85 12.32 -2.05
CA LEU A 307 1.72 13.46 -1.13
C LEU A 307 0.31 13.49 -0.50
N SER A 308 -0.73 13.17 -1.27
CA SER A 308 -2.11 13.10 -0.78
C SER A 308 -2.35 12.00 0.27
N LYS A 309 -1.46 11.01 0.39
CA LYS A 309 -1.58 9.93 1.39
C LYS A 309 -1.41 10.41 2.83
N ALA A 310 -0.83 11.58 3.03
CA ALA A 310 -0.74 12.21 4.34
C ALA A 310 -2.11 12.59 4.92
N PHE A 311 -3.10 12.86 4.06
CA PHE A 311 -4.45 13.23 4.49
C PHE A 311 -5.31 12.00 4.74
N ASN A 312 -6.14 12.08 5.76
CA ASN A 312 -7.12 11.06 6.12
C ASN A 312 -8.38 11.72 6.69
N ASN A 313 -9.36 10.93 7.10
CA ASN A 313 -10.63 11.47 7.61
C ASN A 313 -10.47 12.37 8.86
N ALA A 314 -9.40 12.21 9.64
CA ALA A 314 -9.14 13.03 10.84
C ALA A 314 -8.37 14.32 10.51
N ASN A 315 -7.44 14.27 9.55
CA ASN A 315 -6.70 15.41 9.03
C ASN A 315 -6.99 15.54 7.54
N SER A 316 -8.17 16.07 7.22
CA SER A 316 -8.61 16.26 5.84
C SER A 316 -7.85 17.41 5.17
N MET A 317 -7.91 17.48 3.84
CA MET A 317 -7.35 18.63 3.12
C MET A 317 -8.06 19.93 3.50
N GLN A 318 -9.32 19.87 3.92
CA GLN A 318 -10.09 21.03 4.39
C GLN A 318 -9.54 21.56 5.71
N SER A 319 -9.25 20.68 6.68
CA SER A 319 -8.68 21.12 7.98
C SER A 319 -7.27 21.71 7.84
N CYS A 320 -6.55 21.32 6.79
CA CYS A 320 -5.23 21.85 6.47
C CYS A 320 -5.23 23.03 5.49
N ARG A 321 -6.40 23.49 5.00
CA ARG A 321 -6.54 24.52 3.94
C ARG A 321 -5.72 24.21 2.68
N CYS A 322 -5.78 22.95 2.23
CA CYS A 322 -5.06 22.47 1.04
C CYS A 322 -5.98 22.14 -0.15
N VAL A 323 -7.30 22.31 -0.01
CA VAL A 323 -8.30 21.92 -1.03
C VAL A 323 -8.02 22.60 -2.37
N ASP A 324 -7.89 23.93 -2.38
CA ASP A 324 -7.71 24.72 -3.62
C ASP A 324 -6.48 24.31 -4.42
N VAL A 325 -5.39 23.98 -3.72
CA VAL A 325 -4.13 23.55 -4.31
C VAL A 325 -4.30 22.22 -5.03
N TYR A 326 -4.92 21.23 -4.39
CA TYR A 326 -5.18 19.92 -5.01
C TYR A 326 -6.22 19.99 -6.12
N MET A 327 -7.25 20.83 -5.98
CA MET A 327 -8.24 21.07 -7.04
C MET A 327 -7.59 21.70 -8.27
N ARG A 328 -6.67 22.66 -8.07
CA ARG A 328 -5.90 23.25 -9.17
C ARG A 328 -5.02 22.23 -9.88
N LEU A 329 -4.31 21.39 -9.13
CA LEU A 329 -3.49 20.32 -9.72
C LEU A 329 -4.33 19.28 -10.45
N LEU A 330 -5.46 18.86 -9.87
CA LEU A 330 -6.37 17.92 -10.54
C LEU A 330 -6.88 18.50 -11.86
N ASN A 331 -7.33 19.75 -11.88
CA ASN A 331 -7.72 20.44 -13.12
C ASN A 331 -6.57 20.52 -14.13
N LEU A 332 -5.35 20.82 -13.68
CA LEU A 332 -4.18 20.88 -14.54
C LEU A 332 -3.91 19.52 -15.22
N PHE A 333 -3.90 18.44 -14.45
CA PHE A 333 -3.66 17.09 -14.98
C PHE A 333 -4.79 16.61 -15.88
N LEU A 334 -6.04 16.87 -15.50
CA LEU A 334 -7.21 16.55 -16.32
C LEU A 334 -7.22 17.33 -17.64
N GLY A 335 -6.84 18.60 -17.63
CA GLY A 335 -6.74 19.42 -18.85
C GLY A 335 -5.74 18.89 -19.87
N HIS A 336 -4.80 18.03 -19.47
CA HIS A 336 -3.82 17.39 -20.34
C HIS A 336 -4.07 15.88 -20.56
N LEU A 337 -5.11 15.31 -19.94
CA LEU A 337 -5.53 13.93 -20.15
C LEU A 337 -6.37 13.86 -21.44
N THR A 338 -5.69 13.62 -22.55
CA THR A 338 -6.29 13.47 -23.88
C THR A 338 -5.93 12.11 -24.47
N VAL A 339 -6.55 11.73 -25.59
CA VAL A 339 -6.24 10.48 -26.30
C VAL A 339 -4.76 10.41 -26.68
N GLU A 340 -4.14 11.53 -27.06
CA GLU A 340 -2.69 11.61 -27.35
C GLU A 340 -1.80 11.44 -26.11
N ASN A 341 -2.34 11.73 -24.93
CA ASN A 341 -1.64 11.66 -23.65
C ASN A 341 -2.24 10.56 -22.76
N ALA A 342 -2.73 9.47 -23.36
CA ALA A 342 -3.36 8.36 -22.65
C ALA A 342 -2.44 7.70 -21.60
N PHE A 343 -1.11 7.85 -21.72
CA PHE A 343 -0.14 7.39 -20.74
C PHE A 343 -0.35 7.98 -19.32
N LEU A 344 -1.03 9.13 -19.20
CA LEU A 344 -1.37 9.74 -17.91
C LEU A 344 -2.53 9.05 -17.19
N LEU A 345 -3.37 8.30 -17.91
CA LEU A 345 -4.66 7.79 -17.45
C LEU A 345 -4.57 7.09 -16.09
N GLU A 346 -3.63 6.15 -15.95
CA GLU A 346 -3.49 5.37 -14.72
C GLU A 346 -3.04 6.23 -13.53
N SER A 347 -2.09 7.13 -13.74
CA SER A 347 -1.62 8.02 -12.66
C SER A 347 -2.69 9.01 -12.20
N VAL A 348 -3.48 9.57 -13.12
CA VAL A 348 -4.60 10.47 -12.81
C VAL A 348 -5.70 9.69 -12.09
N ARG A 349 -5.97 8.46 -12.51
CA ARG A 349 -6.95 7.57 -11.85
C ARG A 349 -6.53 7.23 -10.42
N GLN A 350 -5.26 6.90 -10.19
CA GLN A 350 -4.73 6.64 -8.85
C GLN A 350 -4.85 7.87 -7.94
N LEU A 351 -4.59 9.07 -8.48
CA LEU A 351 -4.83 10.32 -7.77
C LEU A 351 -6.32 10.51 -7.47
N ALA A 352 -7.21 10.26 -8.44
CA ALA A 352 -8.67 10.35 -8.24
C ALA A 352 -9.16 9.46 -7.10
N HIS A 353 -8.74 8.19 -7.06
CA HIS A 353 -9.07 7.27 -5.95
C HIS A 353 -8.66 7.82 -4.57
N ARG A 354 -7.52 8.50 -4.50
CA ARG A 354 -7.04 9.15 -3.28
C ARG A 354 -7.85 10.40 -2.94
N LEU A 355 -8.19 11.23 -3.92
CA LEU A 355 -8.93 12.46 -3.72
C LEU A 355 -10.38 12.21 -3.29
N VAL A 356 -11.01 11.11 -3.74
CA VAL A 356 -12.32 10.64 -3.21
C VAL A 356 -12.27 10.43 -1.69
N VAL A 357 -11.12 10.02 -1.15
CA VAL A 357 -10.93 9.81 0.29
C VAL A 357 -10.61 11.12 1.03
N CYS A 358 -9.85 12.03 0.41
CA CYS A 358 -9.24 13.16 1.11
C CYS A 358 -9.98 14.51 0.98
N LEU A 359 -10.71 14.71 -0.13
CA LEU A 359 -11.47 15.93 -0.40
C LEU A 359 -12.95 15.84 0.03
N ASP A 360 -13.46 14.62 0.21
CA ASP A 360 -14.87 14.37 0.53
C ASP A 360 -15.81 15.20 -0.37
N SER A 361 -16.78 15.93 0.19
CA SER A 361 -17.79 16.69 -0.57
C SER A 361 -17.22 17.77 -1.49
N GLU A 362 -16.00 18.27 -1.23
CA GLU A 362 -15.33 19.28 -2.07
C GLU A 362 -14.95 18.74 -3.46
N LEU A 363 -14.96 17.40 -3.66
CA LEU A 363 -14.73 16.78 -4.96
C LEU A 363 -15.97 16.83 -5.87
N LEU A 364 -17.18 16.97 -5.32
CA LEU A 364 -18.43 16.91 -6.09
C LEU A 364 -18.48 17.88 -7.28
N PRO A 365 -18.00 19.15 -7.19
CA PRO A 365 -18.06 20.10 -8.30
C PRO A 365 -17.19 19.73 -9.51
N ILE A 366 -16.07 19.03 -9.31
CA ILE A 366 -15.14 18.65 -10.39
C ILE A 366 -15.42 17.24 -10.94
N LEU A 367 -16.24 16.46 -10.23
CA LEU A 367 -16.55 15.08 -10.55
C LEU A 367 -17.04 14.87 -12.01
N PRO A 368 -17.88 15.74 -12.61
CA PRO A 368 -18.27 15.60 -14.02
C PRO A 368 -17.10 15.67 -14.98
N SER A 369 -16.22 16.65 -14.78
CA SER A 369 -15.03 16.83 -15.62
C SER A 369 -14.06 15.67 -15.46
N LEU A 370 -13.86 15.21 -14.21
CA LEU A 370 -13.04 14.04 -13.90
C LEU A 370 -13.56 12.77 -14.58
N MET A 371 -14.85 12.46 -14.41
CA MET A 371 -15.45 11.24 -14.97
C MET A 371 -15.50 11.29 -16.49
N SER A 372 -15.83 12.44 -17.08
CA SER A 372 -15.83 12.61 -18.54
C SER A 372 -14.43 12.47 -19.13
N GLY A 373 -13.41 13.09 -18.52
CA GLY A 373 -12.02 12.99 -18.96
C GLY A 373 -11.47 11.56 -18.89
N LEU A 374 -11.75 10.84 -17.79
CA LEU A 374 -11.34 9.44 -17.65
C LEU A 374 -12.08 8.52 -18.64
N ALA A 375 -13.39 8.73 -18.83
CA ALA A 375 -14.19 7.95 -19.77
C ALA A 375 -13.76 8.17 -21.22
N ALA A 376 -13.39 9.39 -21.60
CA ALA A 376 -12.95 9.72 -22.96
C ALA A 376 -11.67 8.98 -23.40
N VAL A 377 -10.82 8.60 -22.45
CA VAL A 377 -9.54 7.92 -22.70
C VAL A 377 -9.60 6.42 -22.38
N SER A 378 -10.64 5.95 -21.68
CA SER A 378 -10.81 4.53 -21.33
C SER A 378 -11.39 3.76 -22.51
N THR A 379 -10.53 3.30 -23.43
CA THR A 379 -10.93 2.67 -24.70
C THR A 379 -10.96 1.15 -24.68
N ASP A 380 -10.43 0.52 -23.63
CA ASP A 380 -10.23 -0.94 -23.55
C ASP A 380 -10.90 -1.55 -22.30
N LEU A 381 -11.00 -2.89 -22.26
CA LEU A 381 -11.66 -3.58 -21.14
C LEU A 381 -10.98 -3.36 -19.79
N ASP A 382 -9.65 -3.24 -19.74
CA ASP A 382 -8.91 -3.03 -18.50
C ASP A 382 -9.14 -1.61 -17.97
N SER A 383 -9.00 -0.60 -18.83
CA SER A 383 -9.26 0.79 -18.44
C SER A 383 -10.72 1.02 -18.04
N MET A 384 -11.67 0.36 -18.71
CA MET A 384 -13.08 0.37 -18.34
C MET A 384 -13.35 -0.29 -16.99
N ASN A 385 -12.73 -1.45 -16.70
CA ASN A 385 -12.83 -2.08 -15.38
C ASN A 385 -12.36 -1.10 -14.28
N HIS A 386 -11.22 -0.46 -14.48
CA HIS A 386 -10.70 0.52 -13.54
C HIS A 386 -11.61 1.76 -13.37
N LEU A 387 -12.24 2.24 -14.45
CA LEU A 387 -13.24 3.31 -14.37
C LEU A 387 -14.48 2.90 -13.55
N LEU A 388 -14.93 1.65 -13.68
CA LEU A 388 -16.06 1.13 -12.91
C LEU A 388 -15.72 0.99 -11.43
N ILE A 389 -14.50 0.56 -11.09
CA ILE A 389 -14.03 0.49 -9.71
C ILE A 389 -14.02 1.90 -9.07
N LEU A 390 -13.56 2.92 -9.80
CA LEU A 390 -13.61 4.31 -9.32
C LEU A 390 -15.05 4.81 -9.16
N SER A 391 -15.92 4.53 -10.14
CA SER A 391 -17.35 4.87 -10.09
C SER A 391 -18.01 4.24 -8.86
N HIS A 392 -17.71 2.97 -8.59
CA HIS A 392 -18.20 2.26 -7.42
C HIS A 392 -17.72 2.92 -6.12
N GLN A 393 -16.44 3.30 -6.02
CA GLN A 393 -15.91 3.98 -4.84
C GLN A 393 -16.61 5.33 -4.59
N ILE A 394 -16.84 6.10 -5.66
CA ILE A 394 -17.53 7.39 -5.60
C ILE A 394 -18.97 7.22 -5.11
N VAL A 395 -19.73 6.30 -5.73
CA VAL A 395 -21.13 6.02 -5.35
C VAL A 395 -21.21 5.50 -3.91
N ALA A 396 -20.32 4.60 -3.49
CA ALA A 396 -20.29 4.08 -2.13
C ALA A 396 -20.00 5.18 -1.08
N LYS A 397 -19.14 6.14 -1.42
CA LYS A 397 -18.71 7.22 -0.53
C LYS A 397 -19.75 8.33 -0.42
N PHE A 398 -20.23 8.86 -1.55
CA PHE A 398 -21.10 10.04 -1.59
C PHE A 398 -22.60 9.71 -1.71
N LYS A 399 -22.95 8.47 -2.10
CA LYS A 399 -24.35 8.01 -2.21
C LYS A 399 -25.19 9.01 -3.01
N LYS A 400 -26.41 9.35 -2.54
CA LYS A 400 -27.31 10.34 -3.16
C LYS A 400 -26.69 11.71 -3.45
N GLU A 401 -25.63 12.13 -2.75
CA GLU A 401 -24.97 13.40 -3.06
C GLU A 401 -24.31 13.40 -4.45
N CYS A 402 -23.96 12.22 -4.98
CA CYS A 402 -23.49 12.06 -6.36
C CYS A 402 -24.48 12.65 -7.38
N LEU A 403 -25.78 12.60 -7.12
CA LEU A 403 -26.80 13.10 -8.05
C LEU A 403 -26.68 14.62 -8.27
N ARG A 404 -26.14 15.34 -7.28
CA ARG A 404 -25.88 16.79 -7.38
C ARG A 404 -24.63 17.13 -8.17
N SER A 405 -23.75 16.15 -8.40
CA SER A 405 -22.50 16.40 -9.12
C SER A 405 -22.74 16.69 -10.59
N GLY A 406 -23.79 16.12 -11.21
CA GLY A 406 -24.03 16.21 -12.65
C GLY A 406 -23.36 15.11 -13.48
N VAL A 407 -22.75 14.10 -12.84
CA VAL A 407 -22.24 12.90 -13.52
C VAL A 407 -23.40 11.98 -13.91
N ASP A 408 -23.43 11.57 -15.18
CA ASP A 408 -24.38 10.57 -15.66
C ASP A 408 -23.88 9.14 -15.36
N PHE A 409 -24.09 8.69 -14.12
CA PHE A 409 -23.82 7.31 -13.72
C PHE A 409 -24.70 6.29 -14.43
N GLY A 410 -25.87 6.70 -14.94
CA GLY A 410 -26.76 5.87 -15.74
C GLY A 410 -26.11 5.48 -17.06
N ALA A 411 -25.49 6.43 -17.76
CA ALA A 411 -24.75 6.18 -18.99
C ALA A 411 -23.54 5.26 -18.77
N ILE A 412 -22.81 5.42 -17.66
CA ILE A 412 -21.69 4.55 -17.30
C ILE A 412 -22.18 3.11 -17.08
N LEU A 413 -23.26 2.93 -16.30
CA LEU A 413 -23.89 1.63 -16.09
C LEU A 413 -24.39 1.02 -17.40
N ALA A 414 -25.03 1.82 -18.27
CA ALA A 414 -25.51 1.38 -19.58
C ALA A 414 -24.36 0.86 -20.45
N SER A 415 -23.25 1.60 -20.49
CA SER A 415 -22.06 1.21 -21.26
C SER A 415 -21.44 -0.07 -20.72
N ALA A 416 -21.33 -0.21 -19.41
CA ALA A 416 -20.80 -1.41 -18.77
C ALA A 416 -21.69 -2.63 -18.98
N ALA A 417 -23.02 -2.45 -18.94
CA ALA A 417 -23.98 -3.51 -19.22
C ALA A 417 -23.89 -3.98 -20.67
N ARG A 418 -23.85 -3.06 -21.64
CA ARG A 418 -23.66 -3.40 -23.06
C ARG A 418 -22.37 -4.20 -23.28
N LEU A 419 -21.26 -3.70 -22.78
CA LEU A 419 -19.95 -4.35 -22.92
C LEU A 419 -19.91 -5.74 -22.26
N SER A 420 -20.62 -5.90 -21.14
CA SER A 420 -20.75 -7.18 -20.44
C SER A 420 -21.53 -8.22 -21.25
N VAL A 421 -22.52 -7.80 -22.04
CA VAL A 421 -23.44 -8.66 -22.79
C VAL A 421 -22.95 -8.94 -24.21
N GLU A 422 -22.42 -7.92 -24.91
CA GLU A 422 -22.00 -8.02 -26.32
C GLU A 422 -20.83 -8.99 -26.54
N THR A 423 -20.00 -9.20 -25.52
CA THR A 423 -18.86 -10.13 -25.58
C THR A 423 -19.14 -11.37 -24.74
N GLU A 424 -19.30 -12.53 -25.38
CA GLU A 424 -19.45 -13.81 -24.68
C GLU A 424 -18.08 -14.41 -24.28
N PRO A 425 -17.91 -14.83 -23.02
CA PRO A 425 -16.68 -15.47 -22.53
C PRO A 425 -16.65 -16.92 -23.00
N THR A 426 -16.37 -17.13 -24.27
CA THR A 426 -16.28 -18.48 -24.83
C THR A 426 -14.93 -19.13 -24.51
N PRO A 427 -14.87 -20.47 -24.41
CA PRO A 427 -13.59 -21.18 -24.30
C PRO A 427 -12.64 -20.88 -25.47
N ALA A 428 -13.19 -20.57 -26.65
CA ALA A 428 -12.44 -20.13 -27.81
C ALA A 428 -11.78 -18.76 -27.60
N LEU A 429 -12.51 -17.78 -27.02
CA LEU A 429 -11.94 -16.49 -26.65
C LEU A 429 -10.80 -16.65 -25.63
N ARG A 430 -10.98 -17.52 -24.64
CA ARG A 430 -9.94 -17.81 -23.64
C ARG A 430 -8.67 -18.42 -24.26
N ALA A 431 -8.84 -19.30 -25.25
CA ALA A 431 -7.72 -19.93 -25.95
C ALA A 431 -7.00 -18.96 -26.92
N GLN A 432 -7.70 -17.94 -27.42
CA GLN A 432 -7.15 -16.92 -28.32
C GLN A 432 -6.45 -15.79 -27.56
N ASP A 433 -7.10 -15.26 -26.52
CA ASP A 433 -6.60 -14.14 -25.71
C ASP A 433 -7.08 -14.25 -24.26
N GLU A 434 -6.21 -14.82 -23.41
CA GLU A 434 -6.49 -15.00 -21.99
C GLU A 434 -6.65 -13.67 -21.24
N ALA A 435 -5.95 -12.61 -21.68
CA ALA A 435 -5.99 -11.31 -21.03
C ALA A 435 -7.33 -10.62 -21.28
N VAL A 436 -7.81 -10.61 -22.52
CA VAL A 436 -9.14 -10.10 -22.89
C VAL A 436 -10.24 -10.86 -22.16
N TYR A 437 -10.15 -12.19 -22.12
CA TYR A 437 -11.10 -13.03 -21.38
C TYR A 437 -11.15 -12.65 -19.89
N ARG A 438 -9.99 -12.44 -19.26
CA ARG A 438 -9.88 -12.07 -17.84
C ARG A 438 -10.43 -10.66 -17.59
N ASN A 439 -10.09 -9.70 -18.44
CA ASN A 439 -10.56 -8.32 -18.32
C ASN A 439 -12.09 -8.22 -18.49
N LEU A 440 -12.67 -9.00 -19.40
CA LEU A 440 -14.13 -9.11 -19.55
C LEU A 440 -14.80 -9.60 -18.26
N ILE A 441 -14.24 -10.62 -17.59
CA ILE A 441 -14.74 -11.10 -16.30
C ILE A 441 -14.68 -9.99 -15.25
N TYR A 442 -13.58 -9.22 -15.19
CA TYR A 442 -13.47 -8.12 -14.24
C TYR A 442 -14.48 -7.01 -14.51
N VAL A 443 -14.68 -6.62 -15.78
CA VAL A 443 -15.73 -5.65 -16.16
C VAL A 443 -17.11 -6.11 -15.70
N ARG A 444 -17.46 -7.39 -15.92
CA ARG A 444 -18.75 -7.95 -15.49
C ARG A 444 -18.95 -7.88 -13.98
N ARG A 445 -17.91 -8.21 -13.21
CA ARG A 445 -17.92 -8.10 -11.74
C ARG A 445 -18.04 -6.65 -11.29
N ALA A 446 -17.27 -5.74 -11.89
CA ALA A 446 -17.28 -4.32 -11.55
C ALA A 446 -18.61 -3.65 -11.92
N PHE A 447 -19.22 -4.02 -13.05
CA PHE A 447 -20.57 -3.63 -13.44
C PHE A 447 -21.58 -4.03 -12.37
N LEU A 448 -21.63 -5.31 -12.01
CA LEU A 448 -22.56 -5.82 -10.99
C LEU A 448 -22.33 -5.15 -9.63
N GLN A 449 -21.08 -4.87 -9.28
CA GLN A 449 -20.74 -4.19 -8.03
C GLN A 449 -21.24 -2.74 -8.03
N LEU A 450 -21.05 -2.00 -9.12
CA LEU A 450 -21.60 -0.64 -9.27
C LEU A 450 -23.12 -0.65 -9.26
N PHE A 451 -23.75 -1.63 -9.95
CA PHE A 451 -25.20 -1.75 -10.00
C PHE A 451 -25.78 -2.05 -8.62
N TYR A 452 -25.24 -3.04 -7.91
CA TYR A 452 -25.60 -3.36 -6.54
C TYR A 452 -25.46 -2.15 -5.62
N THR A 453 -24.30 -1.50 -5.63
CA THR A 453 -24.03 -0.35 -4.75
C THR A 453 -24.95 0.83 -5.06
N SER A 454 -25.30 1.06 -6.33
CA SER A 454 -26.27 2.09 -6.74
C SER A 454 -27.67 1.80 -6.20
N THR A 455 -28.07 0.53 -6.13
CA THR A 455 -29.31 0.10 -5.47
C THR A 455 -29.25 0.34 -3.96
N THR A 456 -28.16 -0.07 -3.31
CA THR A 456 -28.02 0.07 -1.84
C THR A 456 -27.87 1.52 -1.37
N SER A 457 -27.45 2.40 -2.27
CA SER A 457 -27.28 3.83 -2.02
C SER A 457 -28.52 4.65 -2.40
N ASP A 458 -29.64 3.99 -2.72
CA ASP A 458 -30.90 4.58 -3.18
C ASP A 458 -30.74 5.54 -4.37
N MET A 459 -29.73 5.33 -5.23
CA MET A 459 -29.50 6.16 -6.42
C MET A 459 -30.20 5.60 -7.64
N LEU A 460 -30.44 4.28 -7.67
CA LEU A 460 -30.86 3.58 -8.87
C LEU A 460 -32.15 4.13 -9.49
N SER A 461 -33.14 4.50 -8.67
CA SER A 461 -34.42 5.03 -9.14
C SER A 461 -34.30 6.36 -9.91
N GLU A 462 -33.24 7.13 -9.65
CA GLU A 462 -33.00 8.42 -10.32
C GLU A 462 -32.09 8.28 -11.55
N ILE A 463 -31.15 7.34 -11.54
CA ILE A 463 -30.17 7.17 -12.64
C ILE A 463 -30.59 6.13 -13.70
N ALA A 464 -31.50 5.21 -13.37
CA ALA A 464 -31.97 4.17 -14.27
C ALA A 464 -33.49 4.14 -14.30
N THR A 465 -34.09 4.86 -15.26
CA THR A 465 -35.54 4.93 -15.45
C THR A 465 -35.96 4.30 -16.78
N GLY A 466 -37.16 3.72 -16.81
CA GLY A 466 -37.75 3.11 -18.01
C GLY A 466 -36.85 2.02 -18.63
N SER A 467 -36.65 2.12 -19.95
CA SER A 467 -35.90 1.12 -20.73
C SER A 467 -34.47 0.88 -20.26
N LEU A 468 -33.81 1.88 -19.66
CA LEU A 468 -32.46 1.70 -19.13
C LEU A 468 -32.46 0.70 -17.97
N PHE A 469 -33.41 0.81 -17.04
CA PHE A 469 -33.54 -0.14 -15.93
C PHE A 469 -33.76 -1.57 -16.44
N ASP A 470 -34.62 -1.73 -17.44
CA ASP A 470 -34.90 -3.04 -18.03
C ASP A 470 -33.65 -3.65 -18.69
N ASN A 471 -32.84 -2.84 -19.38
CA ASN A 471 -31.59 -3.30 -19.97
C ASN A 471 -30.55 -3.72 -18.91
N LEU A 472 -30.45 -2.99 -17.79
CA LEU A 472 -29.54 -3.34 -16.70
C LEU A 472 -29.97 -4.64 -15.99
N GLN A 473 -31.27 -4.80 -15.76
CA GLN A 473 -31.87 -6.01 -15.20
C GLN A 473 -31.68 -7.22 -16.12
N GLU A 474 -31.83 -7.04 -17.44
CA GLU A 474 -31.56 -8.08 -18.43
C GLU A 474 -30.10 -8.52 -18.40
N ALA A 475 -29.17 -7.57 -18.42
CA ALA A 475 -27.74 -7.87 -18.33
C ALA A 475 -27.40 -8.64 -17.04
N ALA A 476 -27.93 -8.22 -15.89
CA ALA A 476 -27.74 -8.93 -14.63
C ALA A 476 -28.36 -10.35 -14.66
N THR A 477 -29.51 -10.54 -15.29
CA THR A 477 -30.16 -11.85 -15.47
C THR A 477 -29.27 -12.80 -16.28
N GLN A 478 -28.68 -12.32 -17.37
CA GLN A 478 -27.75 -13.13 -18.17
C GLN A 478 -26.48 -13.48 -17.38
N LEU A 479 -25.95 -12.54 -16.59
CA LEU A 479 -24.78 -12.80 -15.75
C LEU A 479 -25.08 -13.78 -14.59
N ALA A 480 -26.32 -13.83 -14.10
CA ALA A 480 -26.76 -14.84 -13.13
C ALA A 480 -26.71 -16.27 -13.72
N LEU A 481 -26.81 -16.42 -15.04
CA LEU A 481 -26.71 -17.72 -15.74
C LEU A 481 -25.28 -18.04 -16.22
N SER A 482 -24.31 -17.16 -15.94
CA SER A 482 -22.93 -17.35 -16.36
C SER A 482 -22.19 -18.37 -15.50
N SER A 483 -21.14 -18.98 -16.06
CA SER A 483 -20.29 -19.97 -15.37
C SER A 483 -19.36 -19.37 -14.30
N ASP A 484 -19.27 -18.04 -14.19
CA ASP A 484 -18.49 -17.39 -13.13
C ASP A 484 -19.32 -17.27 -11.85
N GLN A 485 -19.02 -18.13 -10.88
CA GLN A 485 -19.69 -18.17 -9.57
C GLN A 485 -19.71 -16.83 -8.83
N SER A 486 -18.64 -16.03 -8.97
CA SER A 486 -18.58 -14.71 -8.33
C SER A 486 -19.56 -13.72 -8.96
N CYS A 487 -19.66 -13.72 -10.29
CA CYS A 487 -20.66 -12.94 -11.02
C CYS A 487 -22.07 -13.43 -10.69
N GLN A 488 -22.29 -14.74 -10.72
CA GLN A 488 -23.59 -15.35 -10.47
C GLN A 488 -24.15 -14.98 -9.09
N LYS A 489 -23.34 -15.09 -8.04
CA LYS A 489 -23.73 -14.70 -6.68
C LYS A 489 -24.09 -13.21 -6.58
N LEU A 490 -23.25 -12.34 -7.15
CA LEU A 490 -23.46 -10.90 -7.07
C LEU A 490 -24.66 -10.46 -7.93
N ALA A 491 -24.88 -11.10 -9.08
CA ALA A 491 -26.03 -10.88 -9.95
C ALA A 491 -27.34 -11.25 -9.23
N LEU A 492 -27.42 -12.44 -8.63
CA LEU A 492 -28.59 -12.85 -7.83
C LEU A 492 -28.86 -11.89 -6.66
N ALA A 493 -27.81 -11.49 -5.93
CA ALA A 493 -27.94 -10.53 -4.84
C ALA A 493 -28.38 -9.13 -5.31
N THR A 494 -28.04 -8.75 -6.55
CA THR A 494 -28.47 -7.49 -7.15
C THR A 494 -29.93 -7.56 -7.58
N LEU A 495 -30.27 -8.59 -8.36
CA LEU A 495 -31.64 -8.84 -8.83
C LEU A 495 -32.62 -8.96 -7.67
N SER A 496 -32.23 -9.61 -6.57
CA SER A 496 -33.12 -9.77 -5.42
C SER A 496 -33.53 -8.44 -4.79
N ARG A 497 -32.61 -7.47 -4.78
CA ARG A 497 -32.88 -6.13 -4.26
C ARG A 497 -33.64 -5.26 -5.25
N THR A 498 -33.30 -5.33 -6.54
CA THR A 498 -33.90 -4.46 -7.57
C THR A 498 -35.30 -4.92 -7.97
N SER A 499 -35.60 -6.21 -7.85
CA SER A 499 -36.89 -6.79 -8.28
C SER A 499 -37.97 -6.78 -7.19
N ALA A 500 -37.61 -6.51 -5.93
CA ALA A 500 -38.56 -6.49 -4.80
C ALA A 500 -39.71 -5.47 -4.95
N GLY A 501 -39.55 -4.46 -5.81
CA GLY A 501 -40.56 -3.44 -6.10
C GLY A 501 -41.24 -3.53 -7.48
N ASN A 502 -40.88 -4.51 -8.32
CA ASN A 502 -41.40 -4.63 -9.69
C ASN A 502 -41.88 -6.06 -9.96
N ALA A 503 -43.21 -6.25 -10.01
CA ALA A 503 -43.83 -7.57 -10.14
C ALA A 503 -43.41 -8.34 -11.41
N GLN A 504 -43.16 -7.64 -12.52
CA GLN A 504 -42.70 -8.26 -13.77
C GLN A 504 -41.29 -8.84 -13.62
N TRP A 505 -40.39 -8.06 -13.02
CA TRP A 505 -39.00 -8.49 -12.79
C TRP A 505 -38.88 -9.50 -11.64
N TRP A 506 -39.77 -9.45 -10.64
CA TRP A 506 -39.83 -10.45 -9.57
C TRP A 506 -40.03 -11.86 -10.11
N GLN A 507 -41.04 -12.06 -10.96
CA GLN A 507 -41.32 -13.37 -11.56
C GLN A 507 -40.14 -13.88 -12.40
N ARG A 508 -39.51 -12.99 -13.17
CA ARG A 508 -38.36 -13.33 -14.00
C ARG A 508 -37.12 -13.68 -13.16
N THR A 509 -36.84 -12.90 -12.12
CA THR A 509 -35.74 -13.16 -11.18
C THR A 509 -35.93 -14.49 -10.49
N LEU A 510 -37.16 -14.82 -10.05
CA LEU A 510 -37.48 -16.10 -9.44
C LEU A 510 -37.25 -17.26 -10.40
N ARG A 511 -37.69 -17.15 -11.65
CA ARG A 511 -37.42 -18.17 -12.68
C ARG A 511 -35.91 -18.38 -12.84
N THR A 512 -35.15 -17.30 -13.01
CA THR A 512 -33.68 -17.37 -13.15
C THR A 512 -33.02 -18.00 -11.93
N ALA A 513 -33.43 -17.62 -10.71
CA ALA A 513 -32.91 -18.21 -9.47
C ALA A 513 -33.18 -19.73 -9.39
N LEU A 514 -34.35 -20.19 -9.84
CA LEU A 514 -34.70 -21.62 -9.89
C LEU A 514 -33.99 -22.37 -11.03
N GLU A 515 -33.64 -21.69 -12.12
CA GLU A 515 -32.87 -22.27 -13.23
C GLU A 515 -31.39 -22.48 -12.86
N VAL A 516 -30.81 -21.59 -12.04
CA VAL A 516 -29.39 -21.61 -11.68
C VAL A 516 -28.91 -23.00 -11.21
N PRO A 517 -29.52 -23.66 -10.21
CA PRO A 517 -29.11 -25.00 -9.76
C PRO A 517 -29.17 -26.08 -10.85
N SER A 518 -29.94 -25.88 -11.93
CA SER A 518 -30.06 -26.85 -13.03
C SER A 518 -28.99 -26.68 -14.11
N LEU A 519 -28.13 -25.66 -14.01
CA LEU A 519 -27.11 -25.38 -15.02
C LEU A 519 -25.99 -26.45 -15.00
N PRO A 520 -25.49 -26.86 -16.17
CA PRO A 520 -24.55 -27.98 -16.30
C PRO A 520 -23.18 -27.74 -15.64
N HIS A 521 -22.86 -26.49 -15.32
CA HIS A 521 -21.61 -26.09 -14.67
C HIS A 521 -21.73 -26.00 -13.14
N ILE A 522 -22.91 -26.24 -12.57
CA ILE A 522 -23.13 -26.25 -11.12
C ILE A 522 -23.06 -27.69 -10.62
N SER A 523 -22.19 -27.94 -9.64
CA SER A 523 -22.02 -29.26 -9.02
C SER A 523 -22.12 -29.17 -7.51
N SER A 524 -22.86 -30.09 -6.90
CA SER A 524 -23.04 -30.16 -5.44
C SER A 524 -21.75 -30.49 -4.68
N SER A 525 -20.70 -30.93 -5.37
CA SER A 525 -19.37 -31.19 -4.80
C SER A 525 -18.46 -29.96 -4.76
N ASP A 526 -18.82 -28.88 -5.46
CA ASP A 526 -18.03 -27.65 -5.51
C ASP A 526 -18.53 -26.65 -4.45
N ALA A 527 -17.62 -26.23 -3.56
CA ALA A 527 -17.91 -25.29 -2.47
C ALA A 527 -18.42 -23.92 -2.98
N GLY A 528 -18.01 -23.49 -4.17
CA GLY A 528 -18.53 -22.24 -4.73
C GLY A 528 -19.96 -22.39 -5.26
N SER A 529 -20.29 -23.56 -5.82
CA SER A 529 -21.64 -23.91 -6.28
C SER A 529 -22.62 -24.04 -5.10
N SER A 530 -22.19 -24.60 -3.97
CA SER A 530 -23.03 -24.71 -2.77
C SER A 530 -23.39 -23.35 -2.16
N VAL A 531 -22.47 -22.38 -2.17
CA VAL A 531 -22.72 -21.01 -1.71
C VAL A 531 -23.75 -20.30 -2.60
N VAL A 532 -23.70 -20.52 -3.92
CA VAL A 532 -24.71 -20.01 -4.85
C VAL A 532 -26.06 -20.66 -4.57
N SER A 533 -26.12 -21.99 -4.40
CA SER A 533 -27.37 -22.69 -4.08
C SER A 533 -27.99 -22.20 -2.77
N VAL A 534 -27.20 -21.96 -1.72
CA VAL A 534 -27.68 -21.35 -0.46
C VAL A 534 -28.25 -19.95 -0.70
N SER A 535 -27.57 -19.13 -1.51
CA SER A 535 -28.04 -17.79 -1.85
C SER A 535 -29.37 -17.80 -2.63
N VAL A 536 -29.64 -18.86 -3.41
CA VAL A 536 -30.94 -19.10 -4.08
C VAL A 536 -32.01 -19.53 -3.08
N PHE A 537 -31.68 -20.33 -2.07
CA PHE A 537 -32.63 -20.72 -1.01
C PHE A 537 -32.97 -19.56 -0.07
N ASP A 538 -32.04 -18.64 0.19
CA ASP A 538 -32.33 -17.39 0.93
C ASP A 538 -33.24 -16.43 0.13
N PHE A 539 -33.37 -16.65 -1.18
CA PHE A 539 -34.20 -15.85 -2.09
C PHE A 539 -35.66 -16.36 -2.19
N ALA A 540 -35.88 -17.66 -2.02
CA ALA A 540 -37.19 -18.31 -2.06
C ALA A 540 -37.91 -18.23 -0.69
#